data_AF-A0A349LLS9-F1
#
_entry.id   AF-A0A349LLS9-F1
#
_cell.length_a   1.000
_cell.length_b   1.000
_cell.length_c   1.000
_cell.angle_alpha   90.00
_cell.angle_beta   90.00
_cell.angle_gamma   90.00
#
_symmetry.space_group_name_H-M   'P 1'
#
loop_
_entity.id
_entity.type
_entity.pdbx_description
1 polymer ?
#
loop_
_entity_poly.entity_id
_entity_poly.type
_entity_poly.pdbx_seq_one_letter_code
_entity_poly.pdbx_strand_id
1 'polypeptide(L)'
;MLSPAIYADPPVQAFYAAVLKMARAGKLGQVIKQESIATSITGAQAWKIAYISSDISGRKTISTGNHLRVVFHDLVLREVIKGLS
;
A
#
# COMPACT_ATOMS: atom_id res chain seq x y z
N MET A 1 1.25 46.52 -0.55
CA MET A 1 2.23 45.53 -0.09
C MET A 1 1.62 44.15 -0.36
N LEU A 2 2.06 43.46 -1.42
CA LEU A 2 1.59 42.10 -1.76
C LEU A 2 2.50 41.10 -1.02
N SER A 3 1.93 40.28 -0.15
CA SER A 3 2.67 39.24 0.58
C SER A 3 3.18 38.17 -0.39
N PRO A 4 4.47 37.80 -0.38
CA PRO A 4 4.95 36.67 -1.16
C PRO A 4 4.34 35.38 -0.61
N ALA A 5 3.60 34.65 -1.44
CA ALA A 5 3.19 33.28 -1.13
C ALA A 5 4.42 32.38 -1.22
N ILE A 6 4.99 32.02 -0.08
CA ILE A 6 6.03 30.99 -0.01
C ILE A 6 5.33 29.64 -0.23
N TYR A 7 5.46 29.10 -1.43
CA TYR A 7 4.98 27.76 -1.76
C TYR A 7 5.99 26.74 -1.21
N ALA A 8 5.71 26.20 -0.03
CA ALA A 8 6.44 25.04 0.47
C ALA A 8 5.98 23.82 -0.32
N ASP A 9 6.89 23.20 -1.10
CA ASP A 9 6.66 21.86 -1.64
C ASP A 9 6.97 20.87 -0.51
N PRO A 10 5.95 20.30 0.18
CA PRO A 10 6.20 19.41 1.29
C PRO A 10 6.95 18.17 0.78
N PRO A 11 7.94 17.64 1.51
CA PRO A 11 8.67 16.46 1.07
C PRO A 11 7.72 15.26 0.95
N VAL A 12 7.27 14.99 -0.28
CA VAL A 12 6.42 13.84 -0.60
C VAL A 12 7.28 12.59 -0.68
N GLN A 13 6.91 11.52 0.03
CA GLN A 13 7.66 10.26 -0.05
C GLN A 13 7.69 9.75 -1.51
N ALA A 14 8.82 9.18 -1.92
CA ALA A 14 9.08 8.73 -3.29
C ALA A 14 7.97 7.83 -3.87
N PHE A 15 7.35 6.98 -3.04
CA PHE A 15 6.21 6.17 -3.44
C PHE A 15 5.05 7.01 -3.99
N TYR A 16 4.60 8.02 -3.24
CA TYR A 16 3.46 8.84 -3.65
C TYR A 16 3.82 9.72 -4.85
N ALA A 17 5.04 10.26 -4.89
CA ALA A 17 5.53 11.03 -6.02
C ALA A 17 5.57 10.20 -7.32
N ALA A 18 5.96 8.93 -7.23
CA ALA A 18 5.93 8.01 -8.37
C ALA A 18 4.50 7.70 -8.82
N VAL A 19 3.59 7.42 -7.87
CA VAL A 19 2.18 7.10 -8.15
C VAL A 19 1.46 8.26 -8.84
N LEU A 20 1.72 9.51 -8.44
CA LEU A 20 1.10 10.69 -9.05
C LEU A 20 1.42 10.85 -10.54
N LYS A 21 2.57 10.34 -10.99
CA LYS A 21 3.01 10.39 -12.39
C LYS A 21 2.48 9.24 -13.24
N MET A 22 1.82 8.25 -12.63
CA MET A 22 1.31 7.07 -13.33
C MET A 22 -0.03 7.35 -14.03
N ALA A 23 -0.25 6.68 -15.16
CA ALA A 23 -1.53 6.73 -15.85
C ALA A 23 -2.62 6.04 -15.03
N ARG A 24 -3.80 6.67 -14.94
CA ARG A 24 -5.00 6.13 -14.27
C ARG A 24 -5.73 5.14 -15.18
N ALA A 25 -4.98 4.19 -15.72
CA ALA A 25 -5.44 3.20 -16.70
C ALA A 25 -5.36 1.79 -16.11
N GLY A 26 -6.30 0.93 -16.48
CA GLY A 26 -6.40 -0.43 -15.95
C GLY A 26 -7.81 -0.78 -15.46
N LYS A 27 -7.94 -1.96 -14.86
CA LYS A 27 -9.20 -2.45 -14.28
C LYS A 27 -9.38 -1.88 -12.87
N LEU A 28 -10.62 -1.63 -12.45
CA LEU A 28 -10.90 -1.24 -11.05
C LEU A 28 -10.39 -2.34 -10.11
N GLY A 29 -9.72 -1.94 -9.02
CA GLY A 29 -9.07 -2.84 -8.07
C GLY A 29 -7.69 -3.35 -8.50
N GLN A 30 -7.23 -3.05 -9.72
CA GLN A 30 -5.90 -3.47 -10.16
C GLN A 30 -4.81 -2.73 -9.38
N VAL A 31 -3.90 -3.49 -8.75
CA VAL A 31 -2.68 -2.94 -8.15
C VAL A 31 -1.70 -2.57 -9.27
N ILE A 32 -1.25 -1.32 -9.27
CA ILE A 32 -0.34 -0.75 -10.27
C ILE A 32 1.07 -0.48 -9.72
N LYS A 33 1.22 -0.41 -8.38
CA LYS A 33 2.51 -0.32 -7.70
C LYS A 33 2.41 -0.90 -6.31
N GLN A 34 3.44 -1.61 -5.88
CA GLN A 34 3.55 -2.21 -4.55
C GLN A 34 5.00 -2.04 -4.05
N GLU A 35 5.16 -1.64 -2.79
CA GLU A 35 6.46 -1.55 -2.12
C GLU A 35 6.37 -2.20 -0.74
N SER A 36 7.34 -3.05 -0.38
CA SER A 36 7.41 -3.65 0.95
C SER A 36 7.74 -2.60 2.00
N ILE A 37 7.05 -2.67 3.14
CA ILE A 37 7.31 -1.84 4.31
C ILE A 37 7.98 -2.72 5.36
N ALA A 38 9.12 -2.28 5.89
CA ALA A 38 9.75 -2.93 7.03
C ALA A 38 8.82 -2.85 8.25
N THR A 39 8.59 -3.97 8.90
CA THR A 39 7.77 -4.07 10.11
C THR A 39 8.66 -4.44 11.29
N SER A 40 8.33 -3.94 12.48
CA SER A 40 8.97 -4.36 13.72
C SER A 40 8.35 -5.64 14.31
N ILE A 41 7.30 -6.17 13.67
CA ILE A 41 6.56 -7.33 14.16
C ILE A 41 7.09 -8.58 13.46
N THR A 42 7.69 -9.49 14.22
CA THR A 42 8.17 -10.78 13.71
C THR A 42 7.02 -11.58 13.08
N GLY A 43 7.23 -12.04 11.84
CA GLY A 43 6.20 -12.77 11.07
C GLY A 43 5.16 -11.88 10.39
N ALA A 44 5.22 -10.55 10.55
CA ALA A 44 4.35 -9.63 9.82
C ALA A 44 5.02 -9.12 8.54
N GLN A 45 4.30 -9.20 7.44
CA GLN A 45 4.67 -8.62 6.16
C GLN A 45 3.75 -7.43 5.89
N ALA A 46 4.31 -6.28 5.56
CA ALA A 46 3.54 -5.11 5.18
C ALA A 46 3.94 -4.62 3.79
N TRP A 47 2.97 -4.09 3.07
CA TRP A 47 3.19 -3.46 1.77
C TRP A 47 2.37 -2.18 1.66
N LYS A 48 2.94 -1.19 0.99
CA LYS A 48 2.21 -0.06 0.45
C LYS A 48 1.77 -0.42 -0.96
N ILE A 49 0.48 -0.26 -1.25
CA ILE A 49 -0.08 -0.53 -2.58
C ILE A 49 -0.73 0.72 -3.15
N ALA A 50 -0.64 0.86 -4.47
CA ALA A 50 -1.42 1.81 -5.25
C ALA A 50 -2.29 1.00 -6.22
N TYR A 51 -3.59 1.31 -6.29
CA TYR A 51 -4.55 0.60 -7.11
C TYR A 51 -5.48 1.55 -7.85
N ILE A 52 -6.00 1.09 -8.99
CA ILE A 52 -6.99 1.84 -9.76
C ILE A 52 -8.33 1.79 -9.03
N SER A 53 -8.85 2.97 -8.69
CA SER A 53 -10.16 3.17 -8.10
C SER A 53 -11.03 4.00 -9.04
N SER A 54 -12.24 4.34 -8.61
CA SER A 54 -13.13 5.28 -9.29
C SER A 54 -13.69 6.30 -8.31
N ASP A 55 -13.89 7.53 -8.77
CA ASP A 55 -14.68 8.52 -8.04
C ASP A 55 -16.20 8.26 -8.18
N ILE A 56 -17.01 9.04 -7.49
CA ILE A 56 -18.49 8.95 -7.53
C ILE A 56 -19.08 9.24 -8.92
N SER A 57 -18.31 9.86 -9.81
CA SER A 57 -18.70 10.16 -11.19
C SER A 57 -18.20 9.09 -12.18
N GLY A 58 -17.62 7.99 -11.68
CA GLY A 58 -17.12 6.89 -12.50
C GLY A 58 -15.77 7.15 -13.18
N ARG A 59 -15.08 8.25 -12.87
CA ARG A 59 -13.74 8.53 -13.42
C ARG A 59 -12.69 7.73 -12.67
N LYS A 60 -11.76 7.15 -13.42
CA LYS A 60 -10.67 6.36 -12.83
C LYS A 60 -9.73 7.24 -12.03
N THR A 61 -9.45 6.82 -10.81
CA THR A 61 -8.51 7.45 -9.87
C THR A 61 -7.46 6.43 -9.45
N ILE A 62 -6.41 6.90 -8.77
CA ILE A 62 -5.47 6.01 -8.10
C ILE A 62 -5.62 6.23 -6.61
N SER A 63 -5.89 5.16 -5.88
CA SER A 63 -5.95 5.15 -4.43
C SER A 63 -4.75 4.39 -3.88
N THR A 64 -4.24 4.82 -2.73
CA THR A 64 -3.13 4.15 -2.05
C THR A 64 -3.58 3.60 -0.71
N GLY A 65 -3.06 2.45 -0.31
CA GLY A 65 -3.35 1.83 0.98
C GLY A 65 -2.15 1.08 1.55
N ASN A 66 -2.16 0.88 2.86
CA ASN A 66 -1.20 0.03 3.55
C ASN A 66 -1.87 -1.32 3.82
N HIS A 67 -1.26 -2.40 3.36
CA HIS A 67 -1.72 -3.76 3.59
C HIS A 67 -0.77 -4.44 4.57
N LEU A 68 -1.29 -4.94 5.69
CA LEU A 68 -0.54 -5.71 6.68
C LEU A 68 -1.08 -7.14 6.69
N ARG A 69 -0.17 -8.11 6.55
CA ARG A 69 -0.45 -9.53 6.69
C ARG A 69 0.43 -10.11 7.78
N VAL A 70 -0.18 -10.68 8.81
CA VAL A 70 0.55 -11.48 9.81
C VAL A 70 0.58 -12.92 9.31
N VAL A 71 1.77 -13.46 9.11
CA VAL A 71 2.00 -14.86 8.72
C VAL A 71 2.41 -15.63 9.98
N PHE A 72 1.46 -16.35 10.58
CA PHE A 72 1.77 -17.30 11.64
C PHE A 72 2.37 -18.54 10.99
N HIS A 73 3.70 -18.68 11.06
CA HIS A 73 4.40 -19.69 10.25
C HIS A 73 4.49 -21.08 10.89
N ASP A 74 4.01 -21.36 12.12
CA ASP A 74 4.39 -22.66 12.73
C ASP A 74 3.55 -23.24 13.89
N LEU A 75 2.40 -22.67 14.29
CA LEU A 75 1.68 -23.23 15.46
C LEU A 75 0.70 -24.36 15.10
N VAL A 76 -0.11 -24.17 14.05
CA VAL A 76 -1.18 -25.12 13.74
C VAL A 76 -0.66 -26.46 13.20
N LEU A 77 0.36 -26.45 12.34
CA LEU A 77 0.91 -27.71 11.81
C LEU A 77 1.62 -28.54 12.89
N ARG A 78 2.30 -27.90 13.84
CA ARG A 78 3.02 -28.63 14.91
C ARG A 78 2.09 -29.26 15.92
N GLU A 79 0.98 -28.62 16.27
CA GLU A 79 -0.01 -29.19 17.18
C GLU A 79 -0.78 -30.35 16.54
N VAL A 80 -1.11 -30.24 15.25
CA VAL A 80 -1.77 -31.32 14.50
C VAL A 80 -0.84 -32.54 14.34
N ILE A 81 0.45 -32.35 14.04
CA ILE A 81 1.39 -33.46 13.88
C ILE A 81 1.76 -34.10 15.22
N LYS A 82 1.83 -33.33 16.33
CA LYS A 82 2.09 -33.87 17.68
C LYS A 82 0.88 -34.58 18.30
N GLY A 83 -0.34 -34.27 17.87
CA GLY A 83 -1.56 -34.94 18.30
C GLY A 83 -1.88 -36.24 17.55
N LEU A 84 -1.03 -36.64 16.59
CA LEU A 84 -1.18 -37.83 15.74
C LEU A 84 -0.05 -38.86 15.95
N SER A 85 0.77 -38.70 17.00
CA SER A 85 1.86 -39.61 17.38
C SER A 85 1.55 -40.40 18.64
#